data_AF-Q1GPQ6-F1
#
_entry.id   AF-Q1GPQ6-F1
#
_cell.length_a   1.000
_cell.length_b   1.000
_cell.length_c   1.000
_cell.angle_alpha   90.00
_cell.angle_beta   90.00
_cell.angle_gamma   90.00
#
_symmetry.space_group_name_H-M   'P 1'
#
loop_
_entity.id
_entity.type
_entity.pdbx_description
1 polymer ?
#
loop_
_entity_poly.entity_id
_entity_poly.type
_entity_poly.pdbx_seq_one_letter_code
_entity_poly.pdbx_strand_id
1 'polypeptide(L)'
;MNKPITLNVRISGALGEFVAANVGDQGAYENVSEYVRDLIRRDKERSEAEQFQRLKAELTRAFAAPEDSYDALDAEAVIARNRRA
;
A
#
# COMPACT_ATOMS: atom_id res chain seq x y z
N MET A 1 8.09 -18.04 11.68
CA MET A 1 7.00 -18.69 10.91
C MET A 1 5.79 -17.78 11.00
N ASN A 2 5.28 -17.29 9.86
CA ASN A 2 4.06 -16.46 9.85
C ASN A 2 2.84 -17.37 10.05
N LYS A 3 2.04 -17.14 11.09
CA LYS A 3 0.89 -17.99 11.42
C LYS A 3 -0.26 -17.69 10.44
N PRO A 4 -0.91 -18.72 9.84
CA PRO A 4 -2.08 -18.48 8.99
C PRO A 4 -3.20 -17.81 9.80
N ILE A 5 -3.82 -16.79 9.21
CA ILE A 5 -4.98 -16.09 9.78
C ILE A 5 -6.24 -16.68 9.14
N THR A 6 -7.16 -17.16 9.97
CA THR A 6 -8.50 -17.60 9.52
C THR A 6 -9.46 -16.42 9.61
N LEU A 7 -10.11 -16.11 8.50
CA LEU A 7 -11.10 -15.04 8.39
C LEU A 7 -12.45 -15.64 7.97
N ASN A 8 -13.51 -15.36 8.75
CA ASN A 8 -14.88 -15.71 8.37
C ASN A 8 -15.59 -14.45 7.88
N VAL A 9 -16.06 -14.46 6.63
CA VAL A 9 -16.73 -13.31 6.00
C VAL A 9 -18.12 -13.72 5.56
N ARG A 10 -19.14 -12.97 6.00
CA ARG A 10 -20.51 -13.11 5.50
C ARG A 10 -20.69 -12.16 4.31
N ILE A 11 -20.99 -12.73 3.15
CA ILE A 11 -21.30 -11.97 1.92
C ILE A 11 -22.76 -12.27 1.56
N SER A 12 -23.57 -11.23 1.38
CA SER A 12 -25.01 -11.37 1.08
C SER A 12 -25.50 -10.31 0.09
N GLY A 13 -26.67 -10.55 -0.49
CA GLY A 13 -27.26 -9.66 -1.51
C GLY A 13 -26.45 -9.66 -2.80
N ALA A 14 -26.41 -8.52 -3.48
CA ALA A 14 -25.76 -8.36 -4.79
C ALA A 14 -24.27 -8.80 -4.80
N LEU A 15 -23.54 -8.59 -3.70
CA LEU A 15 -22.14 -9.05 -3.60
C LEU A 15 -22.03 -10.58 -3.54
N GLY A 16 -23.00 -11.25 -2.92
CA GLY A 16 -23.05 -12.72 -2.86
C GLY A 16 -23.33 -13.30 -4.24
N GLU A 17 -24.28 -12.73 -4.97
CA GLU A 17 -24.58 -13.10 -6.36
C GLU A 17 -23.38 -12.89 -7.27
N PHE A 18 -22.67 -11.76 -7.12
CA PHE A 18 -21.46 -11.47 -7.88
C PHE A 18 -20.35 -12.49 -7.60
N VAL A 19 -20.10 -12.83 -6.33
CA VAL A 19 -19.11 -13.87 -5.97
C VAL A 19 -19.51 -15.22 -6.54
N ALA A 20 -20.80 -15.60 -6.44
CA ALA A 20 -21.30 -16.85 -6.98
C ALA A 20 -21.16 -16.94 -8.51
N ALA A 21 -21.28 -15.82 -9.23
CA ALA A 21 -21.06 -15.78 -10.68
C ALA A 21 -19.57 -15.89 -11.09
N ASN A 22 -18.65 -15.57 -10.18
CA ASN A 22 -17.20 -15.59 -10.44
C ASN A 22 -16.49 -16.81 -9.86
N VAL A 23 -17.18 -17.65 -9.08
CA VAL A 23 -16.60 -18.81 -8.37
C VAL A 23 -17.32 -20.10 -8.78
N GLY A 24 -16.56 -21.15 -9.09
CA GLY A 24 -17.05 -22.48 -9.48
C GLY A 24 -16.58 -22.90 -10.87
N ASP A 25 -17.12 -24.00 -11.42
CA ASP A 25 -16.63 -24.66 -12.64
C ASP A 25 -16.61 -23.78 -13.90
N GLN A 26 -17.42 -22.71 -13.93
CA GLN A 26 -17.48 -21.73 -15.02
C GLN A 26 -16.98 -20.33 -14.59
N GLY A 27 -16.57 -20.19 -13.33
CA GLY A 27 -16.05 -18.95 -12.76
C GLY A 27 -14.55 -18.81 -12.99
N ALA A 28 -14.03 -17.60 -12.78
CA ALA A 28 -12.59 -17.32 -12.88
C ALA A 28 -11.80 -17.87 -11.67
N TYR A 29 -12.49 -18.32 -10.62
CA TYR A 29 -11.90 -18.79 -9.37
C TYR A 29 -12.54 -20.11 -8.93
N GLU A 30 -11.75 -21.00 -8.33
CA GLU A 30 -12.23 -22.32 -7.90
C GLU A 30 -13.06 -22.22 -6.61
N ASN A 31 -12.70 -21.30 -5.71
CA ASN A 31 -13.41 -21.10 -4.45
C ASN A 31 -13.36 -19.65 -3.96
N VAL A 32 -14.28 -19.31 -3.04
CA VAL A 32 -14.39 -17.96 -2.47
C VAL A 32 -13.13 -17.55 -1.72
N SER A 33 -12.45 -18.49 -1.05
CA SER A 33 -11.22 -18.17 -0.31
C SER A 33 -10.07 -17.77 -1.23
N GLU A 34 -9.97 -18.37 -2.42
CA GLU A 34 -9.04 -17.96 -3.46
C GLU A 34 -9.36 -16.55 -3.95
N TYR A 35 -10.63 -16.30 -4.25
CA TYR A 35 -11.06 -14.98 -4.70
C TYR A 35 -10.75 -13.89 -3.68
N VAL A 36 -11.04 -14.13 -2.40
CA VAL A 36 -10.72 -13.19 -1.30
C VAL A 36 -9.21 -12.99 -1.15
N ARG A 37 -8.39 -14.04 -1.27
CA ARG A 37 -6.92 -13.89 -1.24
C ARG A 37 -6.41 -13.05 -2.40
N ASP A 38 -6.98 -13.21 -3.59
CA ASP A 38 -6.61 -12.39 -4.74
C ASP A 38 -7.01 -10.92 -4.55
N LEU A 39 -8.21 -10.66 -4.03
CA LEU A 39 -8.65 -9.30 -3.69
C LEU A 39 -7.72 -8.63 -2.66
N ILE A 40 -7.33 -9.35 -1.61
CA ILE A 40 -6.39 -8.84 -0.60
C ILE A 40 -5.02 -8.54 -1.23
N ARG A 41 -4.56 -9.39 -2.15
CA ARG A 41 -3.29 -9.16 -2.86
C ARG A 41 -3.33 -7.88 -3.70
N ARG A 42 -4.39 -7.70 -4.48
CA ARG A 42 -4.60 -6.49 -5.29
C ARG A 42 -4.76 -5.24 -4.44
N ASP A 43 -5.44 -5.35 -3.30
CA ASP A 43 -5.57 -4.24 -2.34
C ASP A 43 -4.21 -3.84 -1.76
N LYS A 44 -3.41 -4.82 -1.33
CA LYS A 44 -2.03 -4.58 -0.88
C LYS A 44 -1.19 -3.92 -1.96
N GLU A 45 -1.20 -4.45 -3.18
CA GLU A 45 -0.42 -3.91 -4.30
C GLU A 45 -0.82 -2.47 -4.62
N ARG A 46 -2.12 -2.16 -4.63
CA ARG A 46 -2.62 -0.81 -4.82
C ARG A 46 -2.14 0.13 -3.71
N SER A 47 -2.29 -0.28 -2.45
CA SER A 47 -1.86 0.54 -1.30
C SER A 47 -0.36 0.82 -1.32
N GLU A 48 0.46 -0.18 -1.64
CA GLU A 48 1.92 -0.02 -1.76
C GLU A 48 2.29 0.89 -2.93
N ALA A 49 1.63 0.74 -4.08
CA ALA A 49 1.84 1.60 -5.24
C ALA A 49 1.47 3.06 -4.92
N GLU A 50 0.35 3.31 -4.26
CA GLU A 50 -0.09 4.64 -3.84
C GLU A 50 0.92 5.29 -2.87
N GLN A 51 1.39 4.53 -1.88
CA GLN A 51 2.42 5.00 -0.94
C GLN A 51 3.74 5.33 -1.66
N PHE A 52 4.16 4.47 -2.59
CA PHE A 52 5.35 4.71 -3.38
C PHE A 52 5.22 5.96 -4.26
N GLN A 53 4.10 6.12 -4.97
CA GLN A 53 3.88 7.30 -5.81
C GLN A 53 3.82 8.58 -4.99
N ARG A 54 3.21 8.54 -3.80
CA ARG A 54 3.18 9.66 -2.88
C ARG A 54 4.60 10.07 -2.46
N LEU A 55 5.41 9.12 -2.01
CA LEU A 55 6.79 9.39 -1.61
C LEU A 55 7.62 9.91 -2.78
N LYS A 56 7.48 9.30 -3.96
CA LYS A 56 8.17 9.74 -5.17
C LYS A 56 7.82 11.19 -5.52
N ALA A 57 6.54 11.56 -5.47
CA ALA A 57 6.08 12.91 -5.75
C ALA A 57 6.62 13.93 -4.73
N GLU A 58 6.63 13.56 -3.44
CA GLU A 58 7.19 14.38 -2.38
C GLU A 58 8.68 14.63 -2.57
N LEU A 59 9.46 13.58 -2.81
CA LEU A 59 10.90 13.69 -3.07
C LEU A 59 11.18 14.48 -4.34
N THR A 60 10.45 14.20 -5.43
CA THR A 60 10.61 14.94 -6.70
C THR A 60 10.38 16.43 -6.49
N ARG A 61 9.39 16.80 -5.69
CA ARG A 61 9.15 18.21 -5.34
C ARG A 61 10.26 18.78 -4.46
N ALA A 62 10.71 18.03 -3.44
CA ALA A 62 11.74 18.48 -2.52
C ALA A 62 13.10 18.70 -3.22
N PHE A 63 13.42 17.87 -4.20
CA PHE A 63 14.66 17.92 -4.97
C PHE A 63 14.55 18.68 -6.31
N ALA A 64 13.41 19.34 -6.58
CA ALA A 64 13.24 20.11 -7.81
C ALA A 64 14.06 21.41 -7.84
N ALA A 65 14.61 21.84 -6.70
CA ALA A 65 15.43 23.03 -6.61
C ALA A 65 16.83 22.77 -7.23
N PRO A 66 17.41 23.74 -7.95
CA PRO A 66 18.77 23.68 -8.46
C PRO A 66 19.81 23.36 -7.37
N GLU A 67 20.89 22.65 -7.73
CA GLU A 67 21.91 22.22 -6.75
C GLU A 67 22.63 23.41 -6.07
N ASP A 68 22.74 24.55 -6.76
CA ASP A 68 23.32 25.78 -6.22
C ASP A 68 22.43 26.50 -5.19
N SER A 69 21.17 26.07 -5.04
CA SER A 69 20.25 26.59 -4.01
C SER A 69 20.34 25.86 -2.66
N TYR A 70 21.13 24.78 -2.56
CA TYR A 70 21.33 24.06 -1.31
C TYR A 70 22.56 24.59 -0.54
N ASP A 71 22.39 24.76 0.76
CA ASP A 71 23.48 25.10 1.67
C ASP A 71 24.14 23.83 2.22
N ALA A 72 25.47 23.88 2.42
CA ALA A 72 26.18 22.83 3.12
C ALA A 72 25.71 22.76 4.58
N LEU A 73 25.31 21.56 5.03
CA LEU A 73 24.78 21.33 6.36
C LEU A 73 25.54 20.21 7.06
N ASP A 74 26.06 20.52 8.26
CA ASP A 74 26.71 19.55 9.13
C ASP A 74 25.74 19.00 10.20
N ALA A 75 25.89 17.71 10.51
CA ALA A 75 25.05 17.03 11.48
C ALA A 75 25.24 17.57 12.91
N GLU A 76 26.46 17.92 13.32
CA GLU A 76 26.70 18.46 14.66
C GLU A 76 26.07 19.84 14.81
N ALA A 77 26.16 20.68 13.78
CA ALA A 77 25.51 22.00 13.73
C ALA A 77 23.98 21.91 13.88
N VAL A 78 23.33 20.93 13.23
CA VAL A 78 21.89 20.69 13.35
C VAL A 78 21.50 20.26 14.77
N ILE A 79 22.25 19.32 15.35
CA ILE A 79 21.99 18.82 16.71
C ILE A 79 22.16 19.95 17.74
N ALA A 80 23.22 20.76 17.61
CA ALA A 80 23.47 21.88 18.49
C ALA A 80 22.36 22.95 18.41
N ARG A 81 21.83 23.23 17.21
CA ARG A 81 20.70 24.15 17.01
C ARG A 81 19.44 23.67 17.73
N ASN A 82 19.05 22.40 17.54
CA ASN A 82 17.79 21.88 18.07
C ASN A 82 17.83 21.61 19.59
N ARG A 83 19.03 21.54 20.21
CA ARG A 83 19.17 21.48 21.69
C ARG A 83 18.99 22.82 22.40
N ARG A 84 19.00 23.93 21.65
CA ARG A 84 18.83 25.30 22.19
C ARG A 84 17.38 25.81 22.06
N ALA A 85 16.50 25.02 21.44
CA ALA A 85 15.05 25.25 21.35
C ALA A 85 14.34 24.49 22.48
#